data_AF-A0A960MRX6-F1
#
_entry.id   AF-A0A960MRX6-F1
#
_cell.length_a   1.000
_cell.length_b   1.000
_cell.length_c   1.000
_cell.angle_alpha   90.00
_cell.angle_beta   90.00
_cell.angle_gamma   90.00
#
_symmetry.space_group_name_H-M   'P 1'
#
loop_
_entity.id
_entity.type
_entity.pdbx_description
1 polymer ?
#
loop_
_entity_poly.entity_id
_entity_poly.type
_entity_poly.pdbx_seq_one_letter_code
_entity_poly.pdbx_strand_id
1 'polypeptide(L)'
;MPVPDCQLITSSRDARVEQIHTGLFELHRTGRIRLRQTVNRPGPEAGGVHPGFVKVVLDRSVRLHFDLADGGEINPAALDGSDFYFKRSFDPTVVATLPEGGERVHPLGLNFPVYPNHRDPFSFRRILALEKAATWPAE
;
A
#
# COMPACT_ATOMS: atom_id res chain seq x y z
N MET A 1 -13.79 6.89 -21.26
CA MET A 1 -12.59 7.40 -20.56
C MET A 1 -11.49 6.36 -20.69
N PRO A 2 -10.22 6.76 -20.84
CA PRO A 2 -9.10 5.82 -20.87
C PRO A 2 -9.01 5.06 -19.53
N VAL A 3 -8.61 3.78 -19.58
CA VAL A 3 -8.38 2.97 -18.37
C VAL A 3 -7.08 3.43 -17.70
N PRO A 4 -7.10 3.89 -16.44
CA PRO A 4 -5.92 4.40 -15.75
C PRO A 4 -4.82 3.35 -15.61
N ASP A 5 -3.56 3.78 -15.70
CA ASP A 5 -2.41 2.94 -15.33
C ASP A 5 -2.25 2.95 -13.80
N CYS A 6 -2.03 1.78 -13.21
CA CYS A 6 -1.95 1.63 -11.76
C CYS A 6 -0.73 0.79 -11.38
N GLN A 7 0.27 1.42 -10.78
CA GLN A 7 1.44 0.73 -10.25
C GLN A 7 1.32 0.58 -8.73
N LEU A 8 1.21 -0.64 -8.26
CA LEU A 8 1.31 -0.99 -6.84
C LEU A 8 2.77 -1.30 -6.50
N ILE A 9 3.30 -0.65 -5.47
CA ILE A 9 4.63 -0.86 -4.92
C ILE A 9 4.47 -1.39 -3.50
N THR A 10 4.96 -2.60 -3.27
CA THR A 10 4.81 -3.32 -1.99
C THR A 10 6.08 -4.06 -1.63
N SER A 11 6.35 -4.18 -0.33
CA SER A 11 7.43 -5.00 0.23
C SER A 11 6.92 -5.89 1.36
N SER A 12 5.60 -5.95 1.56
CA SER A 12 4.99 -6.55 2.74
C SER A 12 4.32 -7.88 2.45
N ARG A 13 4.43 -8.80 3.41
CA ARG A 13 3.65 -10.05 3.49
C ARG A 13 2.50 -9.96 4.50
N ASP A 14 2.26 -8.78 5.08
CA ASP A 14 1.29 -8.60 6.14
C ASP A 14 -0.13 -8.88 5.65
N ALA A 15 -0.91 -9.67 6.38
CA ALA A 15 -2.29 -9.98 6.00
C ALA A 15 -3.16 -8.72 5.87
N ARG A 16 -2.80 -7.62 6.54
CA ARG A 16 -3.51 -6.33 6.45
C ARG A 16 -3.47 -5.78 5.03
N VAL A 17 -2.38 -5.97 4.28
CA VAL A 17 -2.25 -5.41 2.92
C VAL A 17 -3.07 -6.17 1.86
N GLU A 18 -3.58 -7.35 2.21
CA GLU A 18 -4.32 -8.21 1.27
C GLU A 18 -5.62 -7.57 0.77
N GLN A 19 -6.26 -6.70 1.57
CA GLN A 19 -7.43 -5.97 1.08
C GLN A 19 -7.11 -5.04 -0.09
N ILE A 20 -5.99 -4.34 -0.01
CA ILE A 20 -5.55 -3.45 -1.09
C ILE A 20 -5.12 -4.27 -2.31
N HIS A 21 -4.38 -5.36 -2.10
CA HIS A 21 -3.97 -6.26 -3.17
C HIS A 21 -5.19 -6.83 -3.92
N THR A 22 -6.14 -7.40 -3.19
CA THR A 22 -7.35 -8.00 -3.74
C THR A 22 -8.23 -6.96 -4.43
N GLY A 23 -8.46 -5.80 -3.80
CA GLY A 23 -9.26 -4.74 -4.40
C GLY A 23 -8.69 -4.23 -5.73
N LEU A 24 -7.38 -3.99 -5.79
CA LEU A 24 -6.71 -3.59 -7.03
C LEU A 24 -6.76 -4.70 -8.10
N PHE A 25 -6.60 -5.96 -7.71
CA PHE A 25 -6.75 -7.08 -8.63
C PHE A 25 -8.17 -7.15 -9.21
N GLU A 26 -9.22 -7.00 -8.40
CA GLU A 26 -10.60 -7.01 -8.86
C GLU A 26 -10.92 -5.83 -9.79
N LEU A 27 -10.41 -4.64 -9.49
CA LEU A 27 -10.51 -3.48 -10.38
C LEU A 27 -9.80 -3.73 -11.72
N HIS A 28 -8.64 -4.39 -11.70
CA HIS A 28 -7.94 -4.75 -12.91
C HIS A 28 -8.71 -5.77 -13.75
N ARG A 29 -9.21 -6.83 -13.09
CA ARG A 29 -9.97 -7.92 -13.71
C ARG A 29 -11.25 -7.39 -14.37
N THR A 30 -11.89 -6.39 -13.78
CA THR A 30 -13.09 -5.74 -14.32
C THR A 30 -12.79 -4.61 -15.32
N GLY A 31 -11.52 -4.42 -15.71
CA GLY A 31 -11.11 -3.45 -16.73
C GLY A 31 -11.17 -1.99 -16.26
N ARG A 32 -11.24 -1.75 -14.94
CA ARG A 32 -11.30 -0.39 -14.35
C ARG A 32 -9.93 0.25 -14.21
N ILE A 33 -8.87 -0.55 -14.08
CA ILE A 33 -7.47 -0.11 -14.04
C ILE A 33 -6.55 -1.09 -14.77
N ARG A 34 -5.37 -0.63 -15.19
CA ARG A 34 -4.28 -1.50 -15.64
C ARG A 34 -3.27 -1.68 -14.49
N LEU A 35 -3.39 -2.78 -13.75
CA LEU A 35 -2.53 -3.05 -12.61
C LEU A 35 -1.16 -3.58 -13.03
N ARG A 36 -0.11 -3.03 -12.42
CA ARG A 36 1.27 -3.54 -12.41
C ARG A 36 1.75 -3.58 -10.96
N GLN A 37 2.61 -4.54 -10.63
CA GLN A 37 3.18 -4.66 -9.30
C GLN A 37 4.71 -4.55 -9.36
N THR A 38 5.27 -3.73 -8.50
CA THR A 38 6.70 -3.69 -8.17
C THR A 38 6.86 -4.19 -6.75
N VAL A 39 7.57 -5.29 -6.59
CA VAL A 39 7.86 -5.87 -5.28
C VAL A 39 9.25 -5.42 -4.87
N ASN A 40 9.31 -4.53 -3.89
CA ASN A 40 10.58 -4.09 -3.32
C ASN A 40 11.07 -5.14 -2.32
N ARG A 41 12.40 -5.24 -2.16
CA ARG A 41 12.96 -5.98 -1.04
C ARG A 41 12.49 -5.32 0.26
N PRO A 42 12.13 -6.10 1.30
CA PRO A 42 12.03 -5.55 2.64
C PRO A 42 13.35 -4.87 2.98
N GLY A 43 13.34 -3.57 3.28
CA GLY A 43 14.55 -2.88 3.74
C GLY A 43 14.94 -3.37 5.15
N PRO A 44 16.20 -3.20 5.58
CA PRO A 44 16.55 -3.35 6.99
C PRO A 44 15.68 -2.36 7.76
N GLU A 45 14.95 -2.86 8.75
CA GLU A 45 14.01 -2.06 9.53
C GLU A 45 14.76 -0.92 10.21
N ALA A 46 14.62 0.30 9.68
CA ALA A 46 15.02 1.49 10.40
C ALA A 46 13.99 1.71 11.53
N GLY A 47 14.16 1.00 12.65
CA GLY A 47 13.48 1.28 13.90
C GLY A 47 12.22 0.48 14.24
N GLY A 48 12.07 -0.76 13.79
CA GLY A 48 11.08 -1.70 14.35
C GLY A 48 9.60 -1.35 14.16
N VAL A 49 9.28 -0.44 13.22
CA VAL A 49 7.89 -0.07 12.90
C VAL A 49 7.41 -0.88 11.71
N HIS A 50 6.33 -1.63 11.96
CA HIS A 50 5.72 -2.68 11.14
C HIS A 50 5.65 -2.43 9.61
N PRO A 51 5.80 -3.47 8.77
CA PRO A 51 5.71 -3.40 7.30
C PRO A 51 4.27 -3.24 6.77
N GLY A 52 3.38 -2.60 7.52
CA GLY A 52 1.95 -2.50 7.18
C GLY A 52 1.63 -1.36 6.22
N PHE A 53 2.35 -1.16 5.12
CA PHE A 53 1.97 -0.15 4.13
C PHE A 53 2.12 -0.63 2.69
N VAL A 54 1.38 0.01 1.79
CA VAL A 54 1.60 -0.12 0.34
C VAL A 54 1.52 1.25 -0.33
N LYS A 55 2.25 1.41 -1.43
CA LYS A 55 2.21 2.64 -2.24
C LYS A 55 1.54 2.33 -3.58
N VAL A 56 0.74 3.25 -4.09
CA VAL A 56 0.15 3.14 -5.42
C VAL A 56 0.46 4.41 -6.21
N VAL A 57 0.84 4.27 -7.47
CA VAL A 57 0.99 5.39 -8.40
C VAL A 57 -0.05 5.22 -9.51
N LEU A 58 -1.00 6.13 -9.59
CA LEU A 58 -2.01 6.20 -10.64
C LEU A 58 -1.57 7.16 -11.74
N ASP A 59 -1.70 6.74 -12.99
CA ASP A 59 -1.34 7.48 -14.20
C ASP A 59 0.07 8.10 -14.16
N ARG A 60 1.00 7.44 -13.45
CA ARG A 60 2.41 7.81 -13.25
C ARG A 60 2.65 9.09 -12.43
N SER A 61 1.60 9.77 -11.95
CA SER A 61 1.73 11.06 -11.27
C SER A 61 1.05 11.11 -9.90
N VAL A 62 -0.10 10.46 -9.73
CA VAL A 62 -0.87 10.52 -8.48
C VAL A 62 -0.39 9.43 -7.53
N ARG A 63 0.17 9.84 -6.40
CA ARG A 63 0.81 8.96 -5.41
C ARG A 63 -0.12 8.76 -4.22
N LEU A 64 -0.54 7.53 -4.02
CA LEU A 64 -1.33 7.11 -2.88
C LEU A 64 -0.44 6.34 -1.90
N HIS A 65 -0.56 6.64 -0.62
CA HIS A 65 0.05 5.88 0.45
C HIS A 65 -1.06 5.24 1.29
N PHE A 66 -1.05 3.92 1.42
CA PHE A 66 -1.95 3.21 2.33
C PHE A 66 -1.14 2.81 3.55
N ASP A 67 -1.41 3.44 4.69
CA ASP A 67 -0.83 3.11 5.98
C ASP A 67 -1.81 2.26 6.79
N LEU A 68 -1.41 1.00 7.00
CA LEU A 68 -2.14 -0.02 7.73
C LEU A 68 -1.50 -0.30 9.10
N ALA A 69 -0.56 0.51 9.57
CA ALA A 69 -0.08 0.42 10.95
C ALA A 69 -1.23 0.70 11.94
N ASP A 70 -1.20 0.00 13.09
CA ASP A 70 -2.02 0.35 14.25
C ASP A 70 -1.56 1.71 14.82
N GLY A 71 -2.42 2.38 15.57
CA GLY A 71 -2.12 3.71 16.12
C GLY A 71 -2.42 4.85 15.14
N GLY A 72 -2.73 6.03 15.68
CA GLY A 72 -3.14 7.21 14.90
C GLY A 72 -1.98 7.99 14.27
N GLU A 73 -0.73 7.63 14.60
CA GLU A 73 0.46 8.32 14.16
C GLU A 73 0.58 8.34 12.63
N ILE A 74 1.00 9.49 12.09
CA ILE A 74 1.22 9.71 10.66
C ILE A 74 2.72 9.81 10.42
N ASN A 75 3.23 9.03 9.46
CA ASN A 75 4.64 9.12 9.04
C ASN A 75 4.85 10.36 8.15
N PRO A 76 5.60 11.40 8.60
CA PRO A 76 5.74 12.64 7.85
C PRO A 76 6.40 12.45 6.48
N ALA A 77 7.45 11.64 6.41
CA ALA A 77 8.16 11.37 5.15
C ALA A 77 7.28 10.65 4.12
N ALA A 78 6.38 9.79 4.59
CA ALA A 78 5.42 9.12 3.72
C ALA A 78 4.31 10.08 3.26
N LEU A 79 3.84 10.98 4.13
CA LEU A 79 2.87 12.02 3.81
C LEU A 79 3.41 12.99 2.75
N ASP A 80 4.62 13.52 2.95
CA ASP A 80 5.28 14.42 1.99
C ASP A 80 5.50 13.76 0.62
N GLY A 81 5.76 12.46 0.62
CA GLY A 81 5.93 11.67 -0.60
C GLY A 81 4.64 11.30 -1.33
N SER A 82 3.46 11.70 -0.84
CA SER A 82 2.16 11.26 -1.34
C SER A 82 1.20 12.42 -1.62
N ASP A 83 0.33 12.25 -2.61
CA ASP A 83 -0.76 13.19 -2.91
C ASP A 83 -2.00 12.84 -2.08
N PHE A 84 -2.18 11.56 -1.75
CA PHE A 84 -3.22 11.08 -0.82
C PHE A 84 -2.63 10.05 0.15
N TYR A 85 -2.97 10.18 1.42
CA TYR A 85 -2.51 9.32 2.51
C TYR A 85 -3.71 8.69 3.21
N PHE A 86 -3.91 7.39 3.05
CA PHE A 86 -5.00 6.65 3.68
C PHE A 86 -4.52 5.96 4.95
N LYS A 87 -5.07 6.33 6.10
CA LYS A 87 -4.73 5.75 7.41
C LYS A 87 -5.82 4.77 7.87
N ARG A 88 -5.43 3.55 8.23
CA ARG A 88 -6.35 2.53 8.79
C ARG A 88 -6.95 2.96 10.12
N SER A 89 -6.09 3.30 11.07
CA SER A 89 -6.50 3.79 12.41
C SER A 89 -6.61 5.31 12.40
N PHE A 90 -7.39 5.85 11.46
CA PHE A 90 -7.53 7.29 11.28
C PHE A 90 -8.08 7.95 12.55
N ASP A 91 -7.35 8.94 13.05
CA ASP A 91 -7.77 9.76 14.17
C ASP A 91 -7.79 11.24 13.73
N PRO A 92 -8.96 11.88 13.61
CA PRO A 92 -9.05 13.27 13.20
C PRO A 92 -8.37 14.22 14.20
N THR A 93 -8.25 13.84 15.47
CA THR A 93 -7.58 14.66 16.48
C THR A 93 -6.08 14.70 16.24
N VAL A 94 -5.47 13.57 15.88
CA VAL A 94 -4.04 13.50 15.48
C VAL A 94 -3.81 14.29 14.20
N VAL A 95 -4.67 14.13 13.19
CA VAL A 95 -4.55 14.84 11.91
C VAL A 95 -4.64 16.36 12.10
N ALA A 96 -5.50 16.83 13.00
CA ALA A 96 -5.63 18.25 13.31
C ALA A 96 -4.39 18.87 13.98
N THR A 97 -3.49 18.05 14.53
CA THR A 97 -2.21 18.51 15.10
C THR A 97 -1.07 18.58 14.09
N LEU A 98 -1.28 18.10 12.85
CA LEU A 98 -0.25 18.15 11.82
C LEU A 98 0.02 19.60 11.38
N PRO A 99 1.29 20.01 11.25
CA PRO A 99 1.62 21.36 10.81
C PRO A 99 1.23 21.63 9.35
N GLU A 100 1.25 20.60 8.50
CA GLU A 100 0.92 20.67 7.07
C GLU A 100 0.43 19.30 6.57
N GLY A 101 -0.36 19.27 5.50
CA GLY A 101 -0.70 18.04 4.76
C GLY A 101 -1.85 17.24 5.34
N GLY A 102 -2.49 17.69 6.42
CA GLY A 102 -3.62 17.00 7.04
C GLY A 102 -4.82 16.83 6.09
N GLU A 103 -5.01 17.72 5.12
CA GLU A 103 -6.05 17.65 4.09
C GLU A 103 -5.87 16.47 3.12
N ARG A 104 -4.64 15.95 3.00
CA ARG A 104 -4.31 14.76 2.20
C ARG A 104 -4.49 13.46 2.99
N VAL A 105 -4.73 13.55 4.31
CA VAL A 105 -4.93 12.38 5.16
C VAL A 105 -6.39 11.99 5.19
N HIS A 106 -6.68 10.77 4.80
CA HIS A 106 -8.03 10.24 4.66
C HIS A 106 -8.20 8.95 5.46
N PRO A 107 -9.40 8.68 5.99
CA PRO A 107 -9.69 7.37 6.56
C PRO A 107 -9.66 6.31 5.47
N LEU A 108 -8.90 5.23 5.69
CA LEU A 108 -8.96 4.04 4.83
C LEU A 108 -10.29 3.28 5.02
N GLY A 109 -10.90 3.42 6.21
CA GLY A 109 -12.08 2.67 6.61
C GLY A 109 -11.75 1.29 7.13
N LEU A 110 -12.73 0.39 7.11
CA LEU A 110 -12.57 -0.97 7.61
C LEU A 110 -11.57 -1.76 6.75
N ASN A 111 -10.54 -2.29 7.42
CA ASN A 111 -9.50 -3.11 6.80
C ASN A 111 -9.49 -4.51 7.41
N PHE A 112 -9.90 -5.51 6.64
CA PHE A 112 -9.95 -6.92 7.03
C PHE A 112 -9.35 -7.80 5.93
N PRO A 113 -8.77 -8.96 6.28
CA PRO A 113 -8.24 -9.88 5.28
C PRO A 113 -9.35 -10.29 4.30
N VAL A 114 -9.14 -10.03 3.01
CA VAL A 114 -9.99 -10.50 1.92
C VAL A 114 -9.13 -11.23 0.91
N TYR A 115 -9.72 -12.23 0.28
CA TYR A 115 -9.06 -13.06 -0.71
C TYR A 115 -9.88 -13.04 -2.01
N PRO A 116 -9.22 -13.01 -3.17
CA PRO A 116 -9.92 -13.06 -4.43
C PRO A 116 -10.64 -14.41 -4.59
N ASN A 117 -11.85 -14.40 -5.15
CA ASN A 117 -12.57 -15.62 -5.52
C ASN A 117 -12.14 -16.16 -6.91
N HIS A 118 -11.04 -15.64 -7.45
CA HIS A 118 -10.48 -15.97 -8.74
C HIS A 118 -8.96 -16.18 -8.62
N ARG A 119 -8.35 -16.76 -9.66
CA ARG A 119 -6.89 -16.90 -9.74
C ARG A 119 -6.25 -15.51 -9.86
N ASP A 120 -5.47 -15.13 -8.85
CA ASP A 120 -4.70 -13.88 -8.85
C ASP A 120 -3.23 -14.15 -9.25
N PRO A 121 -2.85 -13.97 -10.53
CA PRO A 121 -1.45 -14.13 -10.96
C PRO A 121 -0.50 -13.11 -10.32
N PHE A 122 -1.01 -11.97 -9.84
CA PHE A 122 -0.20 -10.98 -9.14
C PHE A 122 0.20 -11.50 -7.74
N SER A 123 -0.71 -12.15 -7.01
CA SER A 123 -0.40 -12.81 -5.74
C SER A 123 0.72 -13.84 -5.88
N PHE A 124 0.62 -14.76 -6.85
CA PHE A 124 1.67 -15.76 -7.09
C PHE A 124 3.04 -15.12 -7.37
N ARG A 125 3.08 -14.13 -8.26
CA ARG A 125 4.32 -13.39 -8.59
C ARG A 125 4.89 -12.67 -7.37
N ARG A 126 4.02 -12.06 -6.56
CA ARG A 126 4.39 -11.33 -5.35
C ARG A 126 5.01 -12.24 -4.31
N ILE A 127 4.39 -13.40 -4.03
CA ILE A 127 4.92 -14.39 -3.10
C ILE A 127 6.32 -14.84 -3.53
N LEU A 128 6.47 -15.25 -4.80
CA LEU A 128 7.78 -15.68 -5.33
C LEU A 128 8.85 -14.58 -5.23
N ALA A 129 8.50 -13.33 -5.54
CA ALA A 129 9.43 -12.21 -5.45
C ALA A 129 9.85 -11.92 -4.00
N LEU A 130 8.91 -11.97 -3.05
CA LEU A 130 9.18 -11.78 -1.64
C LEU A 130 9.99 -12.94 -1.04
N GLU A 131 9.79 -14.18 -1.50
CA GLU A 131 10.61 -15.34 -1.09
C GLU A 131 12.05 -15.19 -1.56
N LYS A 132 12.23 -14.88 -2.84
CA LYS A 132 13.55 -14.64 -3.40
C LYS A 132 14.29 -13.50 -2.69
N ALA A 133 13.56 -12.44 -2.30
CA ALA A 133 14.12 -11.31 -1.57
C ALA A 133 14.56 -11.67 -0.14
N ALA A 134 13.90 -12.63 0.52
CA ALA A 134 14.23 -13.07 1.88
C ALA A 134 15.44 -14.03 1.91
N THR A 135 15.68 -14.78 0.83
CA THR A 135 16.72 -15.83 0.77
C THR A 135 18.13 -15.35 0.37
N TRP A 136 18.34 -14.06 0.07
CA TRP A 136 19.65 -13.54 -0.34
C TRP A 136 20.31 -12.78 0.82
N PRO A 137 21.53 -13.15 1.26
CA PRO A 137 22.23 -12.39 2.29
C PRO A 137 22.52 -10.97 1.79
N ALA A 138 22.31 -9.97 2.65
CA ALA A 138 22.79 -8.63 2.39
C ALA A 138 24.33 -8.67 2.36
N GLU A 139 24.92 -8.34 1.22
CA GLU A 139 26.35 -8.07 1.08
C GLU A 139 26.73 -6.77 1.77
#